data_AF-A0A447JK11-F1
#
_entry.id   AF-A0A447JK11-F1
#
_cell.length_a   1.000
_cell.length_b   1.000
_cell.length_c   1.000
_cell.angle_alpha   90.00
_cell.angle_beta   90.00
_cell.angle_gamma   90.00
#
_symmetry.space_group_name_H-M   'P 1'
#
loop_
_entity.id
_entity.type
_entity.pdbx_description
1 polymer ?
#
loop_
_entity_poly.entity_id
_entity_poly.type
_entity_poly.pdbx_seq_one_letter_code
_entity_poly.pdbx_strand_id
1 'polypeptide(L)'
;MDERIRERLHTEEITARTFHSLALYIIQQGSKKAPVVSKLESDATARHQLFLHTWRQQCSEKKAQAKGWRQWLEEEMQWVVPEGNFWDDETLQRRLAPRLDRWVSLMRMHGGAQAEMIAGAPEECRELFGKRIKLMAPLLKAWKSALKAENAVDFSGLIHQAMVILEKGRFISPWKHILVDEFQDISPQRAALLEALRKQNSQTTLFAVGDDWQAIYRFSGRSSP
;
A
#
# COMPACT_ATOMS: atom_id res chain seq x y z
N MET A 1 -2.48 23.74 -4.45
CA MET A 1 -2.18 23.90 -3.00
C MET A 1 -1.14 24.99 -2.80
N ASP A 2 -0.01 24.91 -3.50
CA ASP A 2 1.06 25.93 -3.42
C ASP A 2 0.59 27.35 -3.79
N GLU A 3 -0.21 27.51 -4.84
CA GLU A 3 -0.81 28.82 -5.19
C GLU A 3 -1.64 29.41 -4.03
N ARG A 4 -2.48 28.58 -3.39
CA ARG A 4 -3.28 29.00 -2.23
C ARG A 4 -2.43 29.37 -1.01
N ILE A 5 -1.29 28.68 -0.80
CA ILE A 5 -0.35 29.00 0.28
C ILE A 5 0.32 30.34 0.01
N ARG A 6 0.80 30.54 -1.22
CA ARG A 6 1.43 31.80 -1.65
C ARG A 6 0.47 32.98 -1.53
N GLU A 7 -0.78 32.81 -1.96
CA GLU A 7 -1.81 33.86 -1.87
C GLU A 7 -2.13 34.26 -0.42
N ARG A 8 -2.08 33.32 0.53
CA ARG A 8 -2.45 33.57 1.93
C ARG A 8 -1.28 34.00 2.81
N LEU A 9 -0.08 33.47 2.56
CA LEU A 9 1.10 33.69 3.41
C LEU A 9 2.13 34.61 2.76
N HIS A 10 1.92 34.99 1.49
CA HIS A 10 2.79 35.89 0.72
C HIS A 10 4.27 35.45 0.71
N THR A 11 4.52 34.14 0.71
CA THR A 11 5.87 33.55 0.66
C THR A 11 5.92 32.38 -0.32
N GLU A 12 7.09 32.19 -0.93
CA GLU A 12 7.41 31.03 -1.78
C GLU A 12 8.30 30.00 -1.05
N GLU A 13 8.68 30.27 0.20
CA GLU A 13 9.56 29.39 0.99
C GLU A 13 8.84 28.14 1.49
N ILE A 14 7.50 28.11 1.40
CA ILE A 14 6.65 27.00 1.84
C ILE A 14 6.17 26.23 0.61
N THR A 15 6.42 24.93 0.61
CA THR A 15 5.94 24.01 -0.44
C THR A 15 5.10 22.90 0.16
N ALA A 16 3.96 22.57 -0.46
CA ALA A 16 3.13 21.43 -0.08
C ALA A 16 3.31 20.28 -1.07
N ARG A 17 3.56 19.08 -0.56
CA ARG A 17 3.78 17.88 -1.37
C ARG A 17 3.04 16.69 -0.78
N THR A 18 2.42 15.89 -1.65
CA THR A 18 2.01 14.53 -1.27
C THR A 18 3.25 13.66 -1.09
N PHE A 19 3.16 12.60 -0.30
CA PHE A 19 4.27 11.64 -0.13
C PHE A 19 4.82 11.09 -1.45
N HIS A 20 3.96 10.82 -2.44
CA HIS A 20 4.40 10.34 -3.76
C HIS A 20 5.18 11.43 -4.51
N SER A 21 4.70 12.67 -4.50
CA SER A 21 5.41 13.79 -5.13
C SER A 21 6.73 14.14 -4.42
N LEU A 22 6.80 13.97 -3.09
CA LEU A 22 8.03 14.11 -2.32
C LEU A 22 9.05 13.02 -2.68
N ALA A 23 8.60 11.75 -2.76
CA ALA A 23 9.46 10.65 -3.17
C ALA A 23 10.01 10.83 -4.59
N LEU A 24 9.17 11.23 -5.55
CA LEU A 24 9.61 11.54 -6.91
C LEU A 24 10.64 12.67 -6.92
N TYR A 25 10.42 13.73 -6.14
CA TYR A 25 11.37 14.84 -6.01
C TYR A 25 12.73 14.37 -5.48
N ILE A 26 12.74 13.60 -4.39
CA ILE A 26 13.98 13.02 -3.83
C ILE A 26 14.70 12.16 -4.87
N ILE A 27 13.95 11.33 -5.61
CA ILE A 27 14.53 10.44 -6.61
C ILE A 27 15.12 11.22 -7.78
N GLN A 28 14.44 12.24 -8.29
CA GLN A 28 14.94 13.08 -9.38
C GLN A 28 16.20 13.86 -9.00
N GLN A 29 16.32 14.28 -7.75
CA GLN A 29 17.50 15.00 -7.26
C GLN A 29 18.67 14.05 -6.96
N GLY A 30 18.40 12.84 -6.47
CA GLY A 30 19.44 11.86 -6.10
C GLY A 30 19.78 10.82 -7.17
N SER A 31 19.11 10.81 -8.32
CA SER A 31 19.28 9.85 -9.41
C SER A 31 19.07 10.50 -10.78
N LYS A 32 19.87 10.09 -11.77
CA LYS A 32 19.74 10.55 -13.17
C LYS A 32 18.53 9.94 -13.89
N LYS A 33 17.92 8.88 -13.34
CA LYS A 33 16.81 8.15 -13.96
C LYS A 33 15.57 8.29 -13.11
N ALA A 34 14.57 9.00 -13.62
CA ALA A 34 13.25 9.07 -13.01
C ALA A 34 12.51 7.73 -13.21
N PRO A 35 11.88 7.18 -12.17
CA PRO A 35 11.10 5.96 -12.29
C PRO A 35 9.80 6.22 -13.03
N VAL A 36 9.34 5.23 -13.79
CA VAL A 36 8.02 5.24 -14.41
C VAL A 36 7.04 4.65 -13.42
N VAL A 37 5.96 5.37 -13.10
CA VAL A 37 4.88 4.85 -12.25
C VAL A 37 3.96 3.98 -13.10
N SER A 38 3.63 2.79 -12.61
CA SER A 38 2.76 1.87 -13.34
C SER A 38 1.36 2.43 -13.50
N LYS A 39 0.76 2.17 -14.67
CA LYS A 39 -0.64 2.56 -14.95
C LYS A 39 -1.63 1.87 -14.03
N LEU A 40 -1.26 0.72 -13.47
CA LEU A 40 -2.10 -0.02 -12.52
C LEU A 40 -2.40 0.80 -11.25
N GLU A 41 -1.59 1.80 -10.90
CA GLU A 41 -1.87 2.64 -9.74
C GLU A 41 -3.07 3.57 -9.94
N SER A 42 -3.33 3.99 -11.18
CA SER A 42 -4.44 4.89 -11.51
C SER A 42 -5.64 4.19 -12.17
N ASP A 43 -5.48 2.95 -12.65
CA ASP A 43 -6.52 2.21 -13.36
C ASP A 43 -7.11 1.06 -12.52
N ALA A 44 -8.21 1.34 -11.82
CA ALA A 44 -8.90 0.34 -11.01
C ALA A 44 -9.46 -0.83 -11.84
N THR A 45 -9.91 -0.58 -13.07
CA THR A 45 -10.44 -1.62 -13.94
C THR A 45 -9.34 -2.59 -14.35
N ALA A 46 -8.17 -2.08 -14.74
CA ALA A 46 -7.01 -2.92 -15.06
C ALA A 46 -6.54 -3.74 -13.85
N ARG A 47 -6.53 -3.17 -12.63
CA ARG A 47 -6.21 -3.92 -11.40
C ARG A 47 -7.20 -5.06 -11.15
N HIS A 48 -8.49 -4.76 -11.22
CA HIS A 48 -9.54 -5.76 -11.04
C HIS A 48 -9.41 -6.90 -12.05
N GLN A 49 -9.18 -6.59 -13.32
CA GLN A 49 -8.95 -7.59 -14.37
C GLN A 49 -7.73 -8.47 -14.08
N LEU A 50 -6.60 -7.86 -13.70
CA LEU A 50 -5.38 -8.59 -13.33
C LEU A 50 -5.63 -9.58 -12.18
N PHE A 51 -6.29 -9.11 -11.11
CA PHE A 51 -6.54 -9.95 -9.93
C PHE A 51 -7.57 -11.04 -10.19
N LEU A 52 -8.65 -10.74 -10.91
CA LEU A 52 -9.64 -11.74 -11.31
C LEU A 52 -9.03 -12.80 -12.23
N HIS A 53 -8.22 -12.40 -13.22
CA HIS A 53 -7.52 -13.34 -14.09
C HIS A 53 -6.63 -14.28 -13.28
N THR A 54 -5.81 -13.73 -12.38
CA THR A 54 -4.91 -14.51 -11.53
C THR A 54 -5.67 -15.41 -10.55
N TRP A 55 -6.82 -14.96 -10.03
CA TRP A 55 -7.68 -15.74 -9.15
C TRP A 55 -8.33 -16.93 -9.89
N ARG A 56 -8.89 -16.68 -11.08
CA ARG A 56 -9.47 -17.72 -11.93
C ARG A 56 -8.45 -18.77 -12.28
N GLN A 57 -7.27 -18.35 -12.72
CA GLN A 57 -6.16 -19.25 -13.02
C GLN A 57 -5.79 -20.15 -11.82
N GLN A 58 -5.68 -19.58 -10.62
CA GLN A 58 -5.40 -20.36 -9.41
C GLN A 58 -6.47 -21.41 -9.13
N CYS A 59 -7.74 -21.03 -9.25
CA CYS A 59 -8.85 -21.94 -9.00
C CYS A 59 -8.93 -23.05 -10.05
N SER A 60 -8.70 -22.74 -11.33
CA SER A 60 -8.76 -23.72 -12.42
C SER A 60 -7.57 -24.68 -12.41
N GLU A 61 -6.37 -24.21 -12.08
CA GLU A 61 -5.14 -25.03 -12.18
C GLU A 61 -4.87 -25.88 -10.93
N LYS A 62 -5.34 -25.45 -9.76
CA LYS A 62 -5.00 -26.09 -8.47
C LYS A 62 -6.23 -26.34 -7.62
N LYS A 63 -6.66 -27.60 -7.52
CA LYS A 63 -7.79 -28.02 -6.66
C LYS A 63 -7.66 -27.52 -5.21
N ALA A 64 -6.45 -27.54 -4.64
CA ALA A 64 -6.19 -27.03 -3.29
C ALA A 64 -6.46 -25.52 -3.17
N GLN A 65 -6.13 -24.73 -4.20
CA GLN A 65 -6.44 -23.30 -4.24
C GLN A 65 -7.93 -23.07 -4.39
N ALA A 66 -8.61 -23.78 -5.30
CA ALA A 66 -10.07 -23.69 -5.43
C ALA A 66 -10.79 -23.99 -4.11
N LYS A 67 -10.36 -25.04 -3.39
CA LYS A 67 -10.89 -25.38 -2.07
C LYS A 67 -10.63 -24.26 -1.05
N GLY A 68 -9.41 -23.71 -1.01
CA GLY A 68 -9.06 -22.63 -0.09
C GLY A 68 -9.84 -21.33 -0.36
N TRP A 69 -10.06 -20.99 -1.63
CA TRP A 69 -10.88 -19.85 -2.04
C TRP A 69 -12.35 -20.04 -1.68
N ARG A 70 -12.92 -21.21 -1.98
CA ARG A 70 -14.30 -21.55 -1.59
C ARG A 70 -14.48 -21.43 -0.07
N GLN A 71 -13.58 -22.04 0.71
CA GLN A 71 -13.61 -21.98 2.16
C GLN A 71 -13.59 -20.53 2.67
N TRP A 72 -12.72 -19.68 2.12
CA TRP A 72 -12.67 -18.27 2.51
C TRP A 72 -13.97 -17.52 2.19
N LEU A 73 -14.52 -17.75 1.01
CA LEU A 73 -15.77 -17.11 0.56
C LEU A 73 -16.98 -17.57 1.39
N GLU A 74 -17.05 -18.84 1.76
CA GLU A 74 -18.18 -19.40 2.53
C GLU A 74 -18.06 -19.07 4.02
N GLU A 75 -16.89 -19.27 4.64
CA GLU A 75 -16.74 -19.18 6.09
C GLU A 75 -16.54 -17.74 6.58
N GLU A 76 -15.68 -16.96 5.92
CA GLU A 76 -15.37 -15.60 6.39
C GLU A 76 -16.25 -14.56 5.73
N MET A 77 -16.49 -14.69 4.43
CA MET A 77 -17.33 -13.74 3.73
C MET A 77 -18.82 -14.06 3.91
N GLN A 78 -19.17 -15.28 4.37
CA GLN A 78 -20.55 -15.76 4.51
C GLN A 78 -21.33 -15.69 3.19
N TRP A 79 -20.66 -16.01 2.08
CA TRP A 79 -21.25 -15.98 0.76
C TRP A 79 -21.72 -17.36 0.34
N VAL A 80 -22.84 -17.38 -0.39
CA VAL A 80 -23.26 -18.57 -1.14
C VAL A 80 -22.38 -18.68 -2.37
N VAL A 81 -21.56 -19.74 -2.43
CA VAL A 81 -20.68 -20.03 -3.56
C VAL A 81 -21.34 -21.08 -4.46
N PRO A 82 -21.52 -20.81 -5.76
CA PRO A 82 -22.10 -21.78 -6.69
C PRO A 82 -21.37 -23.13 -6.70
N GLU A 83 -22.09 -24.20 -7.01
CA GLU A 83 -21.46 -25.50 -7.27
C GLU A 83 -20.63 -25.48 -8.57
N GLY A 84 -19.69 -26.41 -8.70
CA GLY A 84 -18.80 -26.49 -9.85
C GLY A 84 -17.76 -25.35 -9.91
N ASN A 85 -17.54 -24.84 -11.13
CA ASN A 85 -16.53 -23.83 -11.44
C ASN A 85 -16.98 -22.42 -11.03
N PHE A 86 -17.14 -22.20 -9.73
CA PHE A 86 -17.61 -20.94 -9.17
C PHE A 86 -16.76 -19.71 -9.59
N TRP A 87 -15.51 -19.91 -10.01
CA TRP A 87 -14.65 -18.84 -10.49
C TRP A 87 -15.07 -18.25 -11.84
N ASP A 88 -15.97 -18.91 -12.57
CA ASP A 88 -16.55 -18.37 -13.81
C ASP A 88 -17.85 -17.59 -13.56
N ASP A 89 -18.38 -17.58 -12.33
CA ASP A 89 -19.59 -16.82 -11.99
C ASP A 89 -19.32 -15.29 -12.01
N GLU A 90 -20.04 -14.56 -12.86
CA GLU A 90 -19.84 -13.13 -13.03
C GLU A 90 -20.22 -12.31 -11.79
N THR A 91 -21.27 -12.73 -11.08
CA THR A 91 -21.76 -12.01 -9.90
C THR A 91 -20.71 -12.08 -8.78
N LEU A 92 -20.14 -13.26 -8.58
CA LEU A 92 -19.07 -13.50 -7.64
C LEU A 92 -17.81 -12.72 -8.02
N GLN A 93 -17.42 -12.74 -9.30
CA GLN A 93 -16.29 -11.95 -9.80
C GLN A 93 -16.44 -10.46 -9.51
N ARG A 94 -17.61 -9.87 -9.81
CA ARG A 94 -17.88 -8.44 -9.56
C ARG A 94 -17.78 -8.10 -8.07
N ARG A 95 -18.26 -8.97 -7.19
CA ARG A 95 -18.19 -8.79 -5.73
C ARG A 95 -16.77 -8.98 -5.18
N LEU A 96 -16.00 -9.90 -5.77
CA LEU A 96 -14.69 -10.29 -5.31
C LEU A 96 -13.59 -9.31 -5.73
N ALA A 97 -13.64 -8.79 -6.96
CA ALA A 97 -12.64 -7.88 -7.51
C ALA A 97 -12.20 -6.73 -6.58
N PRO A 98 -13.10 -5.88 -6.04
CA PRO A 98 -12.69 -4.79 -5.15
C PRO A 98 -12.11 -5.27 -3.82
N ARG A 99 -12.45 -6.49 -3.37
CA ARG A 99 -11.89 -7.07 -2.15
C ARG A 99 -10.47 -7.57 -2.38
N LEU A 100 -10.20 -8.16 -3.54
CA LEU A 100 -8.85 -8.52 -3.93
C LEU A 100 -7.96 -7.27 -4.04
N ASP A 101 -8.47 -6.20 -4.67
CA ASP A 101 -7.74 -4.93 -4.75
C ASP A 101 -7.40 -4.40 -3.37
N ARG A 102 -8.38 -4.35 -2.46
CA ARG A 102 -8.15 -3.91 -1.06
C ARG A 102 -7.13 -4.78 -0.34
N TRP A 103 -7.21 -6.10 -0.46
CA TRP A 103 -6.25 -7.02 0.19
C TRP A 103 -4.83 -6.79 -0.33
N VAL A 104 -4.65 -6.74 -1.65
CA VAL A 104 -3.33 -6.52 -2.25
C VAL A 104 -2.81 -5.14 -1.87
N SER A 105 -3.67 -4.11 -1.85
CA SER A 105 -3.29 -2.76 -1.39
C SER A 105 -2.79 -2.77 0.05
N LEU A 106 -3.48 -3.43 0.97
CA LEU A 106 -3.07 -3.53 2.38
C LEU A 106 -1.71 -4.24 2.52
N MET A 107 -1.52 -5.34 1.78
CA MET A 107 -0.24 -6.06 1.76
C MET A 107 0.92 -5.19 1.24
N ARG A 108 0.65 -4.36 0.23
CA ARG A 108 1.64 -3.43 -0.34
C ARG A 108 2.00 -2.30 0.63
N MET A 109 0.99 -1.74 1.32
CA MET A 109 1.17 -0.66 2.30
C MET A 109 1.95 -1.09 3.55
N HIS A 110 1.85 -2.36 3.96
CA HIS A 110 2.66 -2.90 5.04
C HIS A 110 4.17 -2.82 4.73
N GLY A 111 4.57 -3.13 3.50
CA GLY A 111 5.96 -2.98 3.02
C GLY A 111 6.97 -4.04 3.46
N GLY A 112 6.70 -4.76 4.55
CA GLY A 112 7.50 -5.89 5.01
C GLY A 112 7.26 -7.20 4.26
N ALA A 113 8.01 -8.23 4.64
CA ALA A 113 7.81 -9.59 4.15
C ALA A 113 6.47 -10.17 4.63
N GLN A 114 5.90 -11.11 3.86
CA GLN A 114 4.66 -11.80 4.26
C GLN A 114 4.81 -12.53 5.60
N ALA A 115 6.01 -13.01 5.94
CA ALA A 115 6.29 -13.62 7.23
C ALA A 115 6.22 -12.61 8.39
N GLU A 116 6.72 -11.39 8.19
CA GLU A 116 6.65 -10.31 9.19
C GLU A 116 5.21 -9.87 9.42
N MET A 117 4.42 -9.76 8.34
CA MET A 117 2.98 -9.49 8.43
C MET A 117 2.28 -10.51 9.33
N ILE A 118 2.58 -11.80 9.13
CA ILE A 118 1.97 -12.88 9.92
C ILE A 118 2.46 -12.83 11.37
N ALA A 119 3.75 -12.58 11.60
CA ALA A 119 4.31 -12.49 12.94
C ALA A 119 3.69 -11.33 13.75
N GLY A 120 3.41 -10.20 13.11
CA GLY A 120 2.78 -9.03 13.73
C GLY A 120 1.27 -9.17 13.99
N ALA A 121 0.62 -10.25 13.54
CA ALA A 121 -0.80 -10.46 13.79
C ALA A 121 -1.07 -10.91 15.24
N PRO A 122 -2.24 -10.53 15.82
CA PRO A 122 -2.70 -11.04 17.12
C PRO A 122 -2.67 -12.57 17.18
N GLU A 123 -2.29 -13.13 18.32
CA GLU A 123 -2.06 -14.57 18.46
C GLU A 123 -3.32 -15.39 18.17
N GLU A 124 -4.50 -14.87 18.56
CA GLU A 124 -5.78 -15.55 18.39
C GLU A 124 -6.15 -15.75 16.92
N CYS A 125 -5.69 -14.86 16.02
CA CYS A 125 -6.02 -14.89 14.60
C CYS A 125 -4.81 -15.18 13.70
N ARG A 126 -3.60 -15.34 14.26
CA ARG A 126 -2.34 -15.48 13.51
C ARG A 126 -2.36 -16.64 12.52
N GLU A 127 -2.87 -17.79 12.93
CA GLU A 127 -2.94 -18.97 12.07
C GLU A 127 -3.88 -18.73 10.86
N LEU A 128 -5.07 -18.21 11.13
CA LEU A 128 -6.07 -17.89 10.11
C LEU A 128 -5.54 -16.82 9.15
N PHE A 129 -4.99 -15.74 9.69
CA PHE A 129 -4.37 -14.67 8.90
C PHE A 129 -3.23 -15.21 8.02
N GLY A 130 -2.40 -16.12 8.56
CA GLY A 130 -1.36 -16.81 7.79
C GLY A 130 -1.91 -17.61 6.61
N LYS A 131 -3.05 -18.29 6.78
CA LYS A 131 -3.74 -18.97 5.66
C LYS A 131 -4.20 -17.98 4.60
N ARG A 132 -4.73 -16.81 4.99
CA ARG A 132 -5.17 -15.75 4.05
C ARG A 132 -4.02 -15.08 3.31
N ILE A 133 -2.94 -14.76 4.00
CA ILE A 133 -1.73 -14.22 3.35
C ILE A 133 -1.18 -15.20 2.32
N LYS A 134 -1.17 -16.50 2.62
CA LYS A 134 -0.76 -17.55 1.65
C LYS A 134 -1.71 -17.64 0.45
N LEU A 135 -3.02 -17.53 0.68
CA LEU A 135 -4.05 -17.53 -0.38
C LEU A 135 -3.91 -16.32 -1.32
N MET A 136 -3.60 -15.14 -0.76
CA MET A 136 -3.44 -13.89 -1.51
C MET A 136 -2.04 -13.72 -2.14
N ALA A 137 -1.04 -14.50 -1.70
CA ALA A 137 0.35 -14.38 -2.14
C ALA A 137 0.53 -14.39 -3.67
N PRO A 138 -0.16 -15.25 -4.44
CA PRO A 138 0.00 -15.26 -5.89
C PRO A 138 -0.55 -13.99 -6.57
N LEU A 139 -1.54 -13.32 -5.98
CA LEU A 139 -2.05 -12.03 -6.48
C LEU A 139 -1.01 -10.92 -6.34
N LEU A 140 -0.34 -10.88 -5.17
CA LEU A 140 0.77 -9.94 -4.96
C LEU A 140 1.96 -10.26 -5.89
N LYS A 141 2.20 -11.54 -6.19
CA LYS A 141 3.20 -11.96 -7.18
C LYS A 141 2.82 -11.48 -8.60
N ALA A 142 1.55 -11.59 -8.99
CA ALA A 142 1.07 -11.11 -10.27
C ALA A 142 1.21 -9.59 -10.39
N TRP A 143 0.87 -8.84 -9.34
CA TRP A 143 1.13 -7.39 -9.24
C TRP A 143 2.60 -7.06 -9.52
N LYS A 144 3.53 -7.65 -8.75
CA LYS A 144 4.97 -7.43 -8.91
C LYS A 144 5.47 -7.81 -10.31
N SER A 145 4.89 -8.85 -10.91
CA SER A 145 5.25 -9.30 -12.26
C SER A 145 4.78 -8.31 -13.32
N ALA A 146 3.58 -7.75 -13.18
CA ALA A 146 3.07 -6.71 -14.08
C ALA A 146 3.92 -5.44 -14.02
N LEU A 147 4.28 -4.97 -12.82
CA LEU A 147 5.21 -3.83 -12.66
C LEU A 147 6.55 -4.08 -13.37
N LYS A 148 7.11 -5.29 -13.21
CA LYS A 148 8.36 -5.68 -13.86
C LYS A 148 8.23 -5.68 -15.39
N ALA A 149 7.12 -6.16 -15.93
CA ALA A 149 6.86 -6.18 -17.37
C ALA A 149 6.74 -4.76 -17.96
N GLU A 150 6.18 -3.82 -17.20
CA GLU A 150 6.11 -2.39 -17.57
C GLU A 150 7.44 -1.65 -17.35
N ASN A 151 8.45 -2.31 -16.74
CA ASN A 151 9.65 -1.65 -16.21
C ASN A 151 9.30 -0.41 -15.35
N ALA A 152 8.25 -0.56 -14.56
CA ALA A 152 7.63 0.49 -13.77
C ALA A 152 7.69 0.16 -12.28
N VAL A 153 7.37 1.16 -11.46
CA VAL A 153 7.27 1.04 -10.01
C VAL A 153 5.88 1.43 -9.58
N ASP A 154 5.51 0.95 -8.39
CA ASP A 154 4.30 1.39 -7.72
C ASP A 154 4.64 2.47 -6.67
N PHE A 155 3.63 3.08 -6.08
CA PHE A 155 3.73 4.14 -5.11
C PHE A 155 4.52 3.74 -3.86
N SER A 156 4.30 2.54 -3.33
CA SER A 156 5.12 1.98 -2.24
C SER A 156 6.59 1.83 -2.68
N GLY A 157 6.84 1.38 -3.91
CA GLY A 157 8.16 1.31 -4.52
C GLY A 157 8.85 2.67 -4.64
N LEU A 158 8.12 3.74 -4.96
CA LEU A 158 8.67 5.11 -4.96
C LEU A 158 9.17 5.52 -3.58
N ILE A 159 8.35 5.28 -2.54
CA ILE A 159 8.73 5.63 -1.16
C ILE A 159 10.01 4.88 -0.77
N HIS A 160 10.07 3.58 -1.07
CA HIS A 160 11.25 2.76 -0.80
C HIS A 160 12.50 3.26 -1.56
N GLN A 161 12.37 3.61 -2.85
CA GLN A 161 13.50 4.16 -3.63
C GLN A 161 13.98 5.51 -3.09
N ALA A 162 13.07 6.37 -2.66
CA ALA A 162 13.41 7.64 -2.03
C ALA A 162 14.19 7.41 -0.72
N MET A 163 13.76 6.47 0.12
CA MET A 163 14.50 6.08 1.33
C MET A 163 15.92 5.60 1.02
N VAL A 164 16.09 4.72 0.02
CA VAL A 164 17.42 4.24 -0.41
C VAL A 164 18.33 5.39 -0.86
N ILE A 165 17.78 6.42 -1.49
CA ILE A 165 18.54 7.62 -1.89
C ILE A 165 18.96 8.46 -0.68
N LEU A 166 18.07 8.62 0.30
CA LEU A 166 18.36 9.30 1.57
C LEU A 166 19.44 8.59 2.37
N GLU A 167 19.35 7.27 2.52
CA GLU A 167 20.30 6.43 3.24
C GLU A 167 21.71 6.47 2.61
N LYS A 168 21.77 6.56 1.27
CA LYS A 168 23.03 6.70 0.54
C LYS A 168 23.61 8.12 0.55
N GLY A 169 22.95 9.08 1.21
CA GLY A 169 23.36 10.47 1.25
C GLY A 169 23.36 11.16 -0.12
N ARG A 170 22.63 10.63 -1.11
CA ARG A 170 22.57 11.18 -2.48
C ARG A 170 21.56 12.32 -2.62
N PHE A 171 20.76 12.53 -1.60
CA PHE A 171 19.89 13.67 -1.45
C PHE A 171 20.06 14.19 -0.03
N ILE A 172 20.21 15.50 0.12
CA ILE A 172 20.25 16.17 1.42
C ILE A 172 18.97 16.99 1.55
N SER A 173 18.18 16.70 2.58
CA SER A 173 16.96 17.45 2.87
C SER A 173 17.25 18.94 3.05
N PRO A 174 16.69 19.84 2.21
CA PRO A 174 16.83 21.28 2.40
C PRO A 174 15.86 21.84 3.47
N TRP A 175 14.91 21.01 3.92
CA TRP A 175 13.82 21.47 4.78
C TRP A 175 14.22 21.41 6.26
N LYS A 176 14.11 22.55 6.94
CA LYS A 176 14.30 22.65 8.40
C LYS A 176 13.03 22.34 9.19
N HIS A 177 11.88 22.60 8.60
CA HIS A 177 10.58 22.36 9.23
C HIS A 177 9.70 21.56 8.28
N ILE A 178 9.19 20.42 8.77
CA ILE A 178 8.30 19.54 8.02
C ILE A 178 6.98 19.50 8.78
N LEU A 179 5.90 19.88 8.11
CA LEU A 179 4.53 19.77 8.62
C LEU A 179 3.84 18.60 7.93
N VAL A 180 3.23 17.71 8.71
CA VAL A 180 2.48 16.56 8.22
C VAL A 180 1.05 16.69 8.70
N ASP A 181 0.15 16.76 7.74
CA ASP A 181 -1.30 16.74 7.97
C ASP A 181 -1.83 15.30 7.87
N GLU A 182 -2.97 15.03 8.49
CA GLU A 182 -3.62 13.71 8.54
C GLU A 182 -2.67 12.58 8.97
N PHE A 183 -1.87 12.82 10.01
CA PHE A 183 -0.83 11.89 10.47
C PHE A 183 -1.39 10.51 10.85
N GLN A 184 -2.65 10.44 11.28
CA GLN A 184 -3.32 9.18 11.62
C GLN A 184 -3.52 8.22 10.44
N ASP A 185 -3.46 8.71 9.21
CA ASP A 185 -3.68 7.92 7.99
C ASP A 185 -2.38 7.54 7.26
N ILE A 186 -1.21 7.81 7.84
CA ILE A 186 0.07 7.47 7.21
C ILE A 186 0.39 5.98 7.37
N SER A 187 0.91 5.37 6.29
CA SER A 187 1.42 4.00 6.35
C SER A 187 2.80 3.94 7.04
N PRO A 188 3.24 2.77 7.54
CA PRO A 188 4.57 2.59 8.12
C PRO A 188 5.71 3.04 7.21
N GLN A 189 5.57 2.81 5.89
CA GLN A 189 6.55 3.26 4.89
C GLN A 189 6.66 4.79 4.83
N ARG A 190 5.54 5.50 4.95
CA ARG A 190 5.51 6.98 4.93
C ARG A 190 6.12 7.54 6.22
N ALA A 191 5.81 6.93 7.37
CA ALA A 191 6.45 7.26 8.63
C ALA A 191 7.98 7.06 8.57
N ALA A 192 8.44 5.93 8.03
CA ALA A 192 9.87 5.65 7.86
C ALA A 192 10.58 6.68 6.95
N LEU A 193 9.91 7.16 5.90
CA LEU A 193 10.45 8.23 5.06
C LEU A 193 10.64 9.54 5.84
N LEU A 194 9.66 9.93 6.67
CA LEU A 194 9.78 11.13 7.53
C LEU A 194 10.91 10.98 8.55
N GLU A 195 11.04 9.80 9.16
CA GLU A 195 12.15 9.53 10.08
C GLU A 195 13.50 9.63 9.39
N ALA A 196 13.63 9.10 8.18
CA ALA A 196 14.87 9.18 7.39
C ALA A 196 15.24 10.63 7.08
N LEU A 197 14.26 11.47 6.71
CA LEU A 197 14.47 12.91 6.51
C LEU A 197 14.92 13.61 7.79
N ARG A 198 14.30 13.30 8.93
CA ARG A 198 14.69 13.88 10.23
C ARG A 198 16.09 13.45 10.66
N LYS A 199 16.48 12.19 10.42
CA LYS A 199 17.80 11.65 10.80
C LYS A 199 18.96 12.32 10.07
N GLN A 200 18.75 12.85 8.86
CA GLN A 200 19.81 13.53 8.11
C GLN A 200 20.27 14.85 8.75
N ASN A 201 19.40 15.55 9.48
CA ASN A 201 19.74 16.82 10.10
C ASN A 201 19.01 16.97 11.44
N SER A 202 19.77 17.02 12.53
CA SER A 202 19.27 17.14 13.91
C SER A 202 18.51 18.45 14.19
N GLN A 203 18.68 19.47 13.34
CA GLN A 203 17.91 20.72 13.41
C GLN A 203 16.54 20.63 12.71
N THR A 204 16.26 19.52 12.02
CA THR A 204 14.97 19.31 11.35
C THR A 204 13.88 19.08 12.38
N THR A 205 12.87 19.95 12.38
CA THR A 205 11.69 19.80 13.23
C THR A 205 10.54 19.20 12.44
N LEU A 206 9.89 18.19 13.01
CA LEU A 206 8.70 17.54 12.44
C LEU A 206 7.50 17.92 13.31
N PHE A 207 6.49 18.53 12.70
CA PHE A 207 5.19 18.80 13.31
C PHE A 207 4.14 17.95 12.61
N ALA A 208 3.43 17.13 13.37
CA ALA A 208 2.38 16.27 12.87
C ALA A 208 1.04 16.70 13.46
N VAL A 209 0.03 16.82 12.60
CA VAL A 209 -1.37 17.10 12.97
C VAL A 209 -2.20 15.89 12.54
N GLY A 210 -3.10 15.45 13.40
CA GLY A 210 -4.01 14.36 13.11
C GLY A 210 -5.10 14.24 14.17
N ASP A 211 -6.15 13.51 13.83
CA ASP A 211 -7.28 13.25 14.73
C ASP A 211 -7.37 11.75 15.09
N ASP A 212 -7.13 11.42 16.36
CA ASP A 212 -7.21 10.06 16.89
C ASP A 212 -8.62 9.45 16.82
N TRP A 213 -9.66 10.27 16.66
CA TRP A 213 -11.04 9.84 16.46
C TRP A 213 -11.37 9.49 15.01
N GLN A 214 -10.57 9.95 14.03
CA GLN A 214 -10.75 9.63 12.61
C GLN A 214 -9.73 8.63 12.06
N ALA A 215 -8.88 8.02 12.88
CA ALA A 215 -7.91 7.01 12.44
C ALA A 215 -8.60 5.75 11.87
N ILE A 216 -8.79 5.67 10.56
CA ILE A 216 -9.47 4.55 9.86
C ILE A 216 -8.64 3.25 9.91
N TYR A 217 -7.36 3.33 10.33
CA TYR A 217 -6.48 2.17 10.53
C TYR A 217 -6.49 1.57 11.94
N ARG A 218 -7.30 2.10 12.88
CA ARG A 218 -7.57 1.39 14.14
C ARG A 218 -8.51 0.22 13.88
N PHE A 219 -7.93 -0.99 13.75
CA PHE A 219 -8.66 -2.19 14.14
C PHE A 219 -9.25 -1.93 15.54
N SER A 220 -10.56 -2.06 15.66
CA SER A 220 -11.36 -1.69 16.82
C SER A 220 -11.00 -2.50 18.07
N GLY A 221 -10.09 -1.99 18.89
CA GLY A 221 -10.01 -2.28 20.32
C GLY A 221 -10.82 -1.25 21.08
N ARG A 222 -12.14 -1.46 21.19
CA ARG A 222 -13.02 -0.71 22.08
C ARG A 222 -13.22 -1.55 23.33
N SER A 223 -12.68 -1.09 24.45
CA SER A 223 -13.22 -1.40 25.78
C SER A 223 -12.85 -0.26 26.72
N SER A 224 -13.80 0.65 26.89
CA SER A 224 -13.98 1.47 28.09
C SER A 224 -15.07 0.79 28.94
N PRO A 225 -15.20 1.08 30.25
CA PRO A 225 -14.48 2.08 31.05
C PRO A 225 -13.46 1.50 32.03
#